data_AF-A0A351WIP1-F1
#
_entry.id   AF-A0A351WIP1-F1
#
_cell.length_a   1.000
_cell.length_b   1.000
_cell.length_c   1.000
_cell.angle_alpha   90.00
_cell.angle_beta   90.00
_cell.angle_gamma   90.00
#
_symmetry.space_group_name_H-M   'P 1'
#
loop_
_entity.id
_entity.type
_entity.pdbx_description
1 polymer ?
#
loop_
_entity_poly.entity_id
_entity_poly.type
_entity_poly.pdbx_seq_one_letter_code
_entity_poly.pdbx_strand_id
1 'polypeptide(L)'
;MKHPEHVLALFSDSEGQAILHADDKGLEILITALERLRRKIGEGQCDHDHLMTEAWAGDGELTDVQGCEMEGQRVHHLKLYGWTDDWARKHGFLK
;
A
#
# COMPACT_ATOMS: atom_id res chain seq x y z
N MET A 1 20.63 11.84 5.99
CA MET A 1 19.33 11.45 5.42
C MET A 1 18.28 12.29 6.13
N LYS A 2 17.34 12.90 5.42
CA LYS A 2 16.21 13.55 6.10
C LYS A 2 15.37 12.45 6.74
N HIS A 3 14.95 12.63 7.98
CA HIS A 3 13.97 11.75 8.58
C HIS A 3 12.63 12.00 7.87
N PRO A 4 11.88 10.94 7.52
CA PRO A 4 10.56 11.12 6.93
C PRO A 4 9.62 11.81 7.92
N GLU A 5 8.65 12.55 7.38
CA GLU A 5 7.68 13.31 8.20
C GLU A 5 6.54 12.44 8.75
N HIS A 6 6.55 11.14 8.46
CA HIS A 6 5.60 10.14 8.93
C HIS A 6 6.24 8.75 8.90
N VAL A 7 5.52 7.77 9.41
CA VAL A 7 5.85 6.34 9.30
C VAL A 7 4.78 5.69 8.46
N LEU A 8 5.15 5.12 7.32
CA LEU A 8 4.33 4.18 6.57
C LEU A 8 5.28 3.21 5.86
N ALA A 9 5.75 2.20 6.59
CA ALA A 9 6.76 1.26 6.11
C ALA A 9 6.17 -0.13 5.97
N LEU A 10 6.52 -0.83 4.89
CA LEU A 10 6.03 -2.16 4.59
C LEU A 10 7.20 -3.15 4.48
N PHE A 11 7.05 -4.28 5.14
CA PHE A 11 7.99 -5.38 5.11
C PHE A 11 7.27 -6.69 4.76
N SER A 12 8.01 -7.63 4.21
CA SER A 12 7.58 -9.02 4.04
C SER A 12 8.56 -9.94 4.76
N ASP A 13 8.06 -10.86 5.58
CA ASP A 13 8.89 -11.86 6.24
C ASP A 13 9.02 -13.15 5.41
N SER A 14 9.76 -14.12 5.94
CA SER A 14 9.94 -15.44 5.29
C SER A 14 8.73 -16.37 5.41
N GLU A 15 7.77 -16.04 6.29
CA GLU A 15 6.52 -16.78 6.48
C GLU A 15 5.41 -16.30 5.53
N GLY A 16 5.68 -15.27 4.73
CA GLY A 16 4.72 -14.69 3.79
C GLY A 16 3.78 -13.67 4.43
N GLN A 17 4.12 -13.14 5.61
CA GLN A 17 3.39 -12.06 6.24
C GLN A 17 3.77 -10.72 5.61
N ALA A 18 2.80 -9.80 5.56
CA ALA A 18 3.04 -8.41 5.26
C ALA A 18 2.92 -7.60 6.55
N ILE A 19 3.99 -6.90 6.92
CA ILE A 19 4.11 -6.17 8.18
C ILE A 19 4.11 -4.69 7.85
N LEU A 20 3.03 -3.99 8.23
CA LEU A 20 2.87 -2.57 8.02
C LEU A 20 3.10 -1.81 9.34
N HIS A 21 4.09 -0.93 9.35
CA HIS A 21 4.26 0.05 10.42
C HIS A 21 3.68 1.38 9.95
N ALA A 22 2.81 1.98 10.76
CA ALA A 22 2.26 3.29 10.48
C ALA A 22 2.12 4.14 11.74
N ASP A 23 2.39 5.42 11.61
CA ASP A 23 1.89 6.44 12.55
C ASP A 23 0.58 7.05 12.04
N ASP A 24 0.03 8.02 12.77
CA ASP A 24 -1.24 8.68 12.43
C ASP A 24 -1.24 9.24 11.00
N LYS A 25 -0.18 9.96 10.61
CA LYS A 25 -0.05 10.54 9.27
C LYS A 25 0.12 9.47 8.19
N GLY A 26 0.85 8.39 8.48
CA GLY A 26 0.95 7.24 7.58
C GLY A 26 -0.39 6.53 7.37
N LEU A 27 -1.19 6.38 8.41
CA LEU A 27 -2.53 5.80 8.31
C LEU A 27 -3.43 6.68 7.43
N GLU A 28 -3.40 8.01 7.60
CA GLU A 28 -4.16 8.94 6.75
C GLU A 28 -3.78 8.82 5.26
N ILE A 29 -2.50 8.66 4.94
CA ILE A 29 -2.03 8.43 3.56
C ILE A 29 -2.62 7.13 2.99
N LEU A 30 -2.54 6.04 3.76
CA LEU A 30 -3.09 4.74 3.33
C LEU A 30 -4.61 4.82 3.15
N ILE A 31 -5.32 5.41 4.10
CA ILE A 31 -6.79 5.59 4.04
C ILE A 31 -7.16 6.38 2.80
N THR A 32 -6.48 7.50 2.53
CA THR A 32 -6.74 8.32 1.34
C THR A 32 -6.60 7.51 0.05
N ALA A 33 -5.57 6.66 -0.07
CA ALA A 33 -5.40 5.79 -1.24
C ALA A 33 -6.53 4.76 -1.37
N LEU A 34 -6.95 4.16 -0.26
CA LEU A 34 -8.08 3.22 -0.22
C LEU A 34 -9.41 3.90 -0.59
N GLU A 35 -9.65 5.12 -0.11
CA GLU A 35 -10.84 5.90 -0.43
C GLU A 35 -10.88 6.31 -1.92
N ARG A 36 -9.73 6.68 -2.51
CA ARG A 36 -9.62 6.92 -3.96
C ARG A 36 -10.03 5.68 -4.74
N LEU A 37 -9.53 4.51 -4.36
CA LEU A 37 -9.90 3.24 -5.01
C LEU A 37 -11.37 2.91 -4.83
N ARG A 38 -11.92 3.05 -3.61
CA ARG A 38 -13.33 2.81 -3.33
C ARG A 38 -14.23 3.72 -4.17
N ARG A 39 -13.86 4.99 -4.34
CA ARG A 39 -14.58 5.93 -5.21
C ARG A 39 -14.56 5.47 -6.68
N LYS A 40 -13.39 5.08 -7.22
CA LYS A 40 -13.27 4.55 -8.59
C LYS A 40 -14.16 3.32 -8.80
N ILE A 41 -14.19 2.39 -7.85
CA ILE A 41 -15.09 1.22 -7.89
C ILE A 41 -16.56 1.66 -7.93
N GLY A 42 -16.96 2.62 -7.10
CA GLY A 42 -18.30 3.19 -7.10
C GLY A 42 -18.70 3.89 -8.42
N GLU A 43 -17.71 4.40 -9.16
CA GLU A 43 -17.85 4.96 -10.51
C GLU A 43 -17.80 3.89 -11.62
N GLY A 44 -17.74 2.59 -11.26
CA GLY A 44 -17.64 1.48 -12.21
C GLY A 44 -16.26 1.29 -12.84
N GLN A 45 -15.23 1.95 -12.32
CA GLN A 45 -13.86 1.89 -12.82
C GLN A 45 -13.05 0.83 -12.08
N CYS A 46 -12.31 0.03 -12.85
CA CYS A 46 -11.36 -0.95 -12.34
C CYS A 46 -9.94 -0.42 -12.55
N ASP A 47 -9.24 -0.10 -11.48
CA ASP A 47 -7.93 0.55 -11.53
C ASP A 47 -7.10 0.20 -10.29
N HIS A 48 -5.94 0.85 -10.15
CA HIS A 48 -5.00 0.64 -9.08
C HIS A 48 -4.40 1.95 -8.57
N ASP A 49 -3.76 1.88 -7.41
CA ASP A 49 -2.99 2.94 -6.79
C ASP A 49 -1.62 2.39 -6.36
N HIS A 50 -0.65 3.29 -6.22
CA HIS A 50 0.74 2.98 -5.94
C HIS A 50 1.21 3.79 -4.73
N LEU A 51 1.69 3.11 -3.70
CA LEU A 51 2.47 3.75 -2.65
C LEU A 51 3.91 3.25 -2.77
N MET A 52 4.87 4.16 -2.89
CA MET A 52 6.27 3.82 -3.14
C MET A 52 7.19 4.61 -2.23
N THR A 53 8.37 4.04 -1.96
CA THR A 53 9.43 4.78 -1.27
C THR A 53 10.14 5.73 -2.25
N GLU A 54 10.78 6.79 -1.76
CA GLU A 54 11.59 7.69 -2.59
C GLU A 54 12.66 6.95 -3.40
N ALA A 55 13.24 5.88 -2.84
CA ALA A 55 14.22 5.04 -3.53
C ALA A 55 13.68 4.39 -4.82
N TRP A 56 12.36 4.31 -4.95
CA TRP A 56 11.64 3.77 -6.11
C TRP A 56 10.78 4.86 -6.78
N ALA A 57 11.23 6.11 -6.70
CA ALA A 57 10.58 7.27 -7.29
C ALA A 57 9.14 7.54 -6.79
N GLY A 58 8.82 7.11 -5.56
CA GLY A 58 7.64 7.60 -4.85
C GLY A 58 7.85 9.02 -4.30
N ASP A 59 6.76 9.71 -3.98
CA ASP A 59 6.78 11.06 -3.42
C ASP A 59 6.91 11.05 -1.89
N GLY A 60 7.42 9.94 -1.35
CA GLY A 60 7.61 9.72 0.09
C GLY A 60 6.39 9.13 0.78
N GLU A 61 5.42 8.56 0.05
CA GLU A 61 4.25 7.93 0.67
C GLU A 61 4.65 6.73 1.53
N LEU A 62 5.38 5.77 0.97
CA LEU A 62 6.04 4.74 1.78
C LEU A 62 7.37 5.27 2.28
N THR A 63 7.67 4.96 3.54
CA THR A 63 8.91 5.37 4.18
C THR A 63 9.85 4.19 4.33
N ASP A 64 11.15 4.49 4.28
CA ASP A 64 12.22 3.49 4.32
C ASP A 64 12.79 3.31 5.73
N VAL A 65 12.02 3.70 6.75
CA VAL A 65 12.38 3.52 8.15
C VAL A 65 12.51 2.04 8.49
N GLN A 66 13.44 1.71 9.36
CA GLN A 66 13.56 0.36 9.90
C GLN A 66 12.39 0.10 10.87
N GLY A 67 11.63 -0.97 10.63
CA GLY A 67 10.62 -1.46 11.57
C GLY A 67 11.25 -2.07 12.84
N CYS A 68 10.41 -2.56 13.74
CA CYS A 68 10.86 -3.31 14.93
C CYS A 68 11.28 -4.75 14.62
N GLU A 69 11.09 -5.20 13.38
CA GLU A 69 11.41 -6.56 12.95
C GLU A 69 12.93 -6.78 12.92
N MET A 70 13.36 -7.91 13.49
CA MET A 70 14.76 -8.34 13.43
C MET A 70 15.13 -8.93 12.06
N GLU A 71 14.14 -9.46 11.34
CA GLU A 71 14.26 -10.13 10.05
C GLU A 71 13.11 -9.70 9.13
N GLY A 72 13.34 -9.69 7.81
CA GLY A 72 12.33 -9.29 6.82
C GLY A 72 12.91 -8.48 5.67
N GLN A 73 12.25 -8.53 4.52
CA GLN A 73 12.62 -7.74 3.34
C GLN A 73 11.75 -6.49 3.26
N ARG A 74 12.37 -5.34 3.08
CA ARG A 74 11.67 -4.09 2.85
C ARG A 74 10.92 -4.15 1.52
N VAL A 75 9.66 -3.74 1.53
CA VAL A 75 8.83 -3.60 0.34
C VAL A 75 8.80 -2.13 -0.06
N HIS A 76 9.39 -1.83 -1.22
CA HIS A 76 9.49 -0.47 -1.73
C HIS A 76 8.26 -0.01 -2.52
N HIS A 77 7.35 -0.93 -2.83
CA HIS A 77 6.18 -0.66 -3.68
C HIS A 77 4.97 -1.49 -3.23
N LEU A 78 3.96 -0.81 -2.68
CA LEU A 78 2.64 -1.39 -2.43
C LEU A 78 1.71 -1.04 -3.59
N LYS A 79 1.19 -2.07 -4.27
CA LYS A 79 0.14 -1.93 -5.29
C LYS A 79 -1.21 -2.24 -4.67
N LEU A 80 -2.14 -1.30 -4.79
CA LEU A 80 -3.50 -1.44 -4.32
C LEU A 80 -4.42 -1.54 -5.54
N TYR A 81 -5.19 -2.62 -5.65
CA TYR A 81 -6.08 -2.86 -6.79
C TYR A 81 -7.54 -2.75 -6.37
N GLY A 82 -8.35 -2.07 -7.17
CA GLY A 82 -9.78 -1.91 -6.98
C GLY A 82 -10.58 -2.52 -8.11
N TRP A 83 -11.41 -3.51 -7.78
CA TRP A 83 -12.23 -4.25 -8.75
C TRP A 83 -13.71 -4.11 -8.43
N THR A 84 -14.54 -3.92 -9.45
CA THR A 84 -15.99 -4.07 -9.32
C THR A 84 -16.36 -5.55 -9.19
N ASP A 85 -17.54 -5.84 -8.63
CA ASP A 85 -18.05 -7.20 -8.49
C ASP A 85 -18.12 -7.93 -9.85
N ASP A 86 -18.61 -7.26 -10.90
CA ASP A 86 -18.70 -7.83 -12.25
C ASP A 86 -17.31 -8.19 -12.79
N TRP A 87 -16.32 -7.30 -12.61
CA TRP A 87 -14.96 -7.58 -13.03
C TRP A 87 -14.38 -8.75 -12.24
N ALA A 88 -14.55 -8.75 -10.92
CA ALA A 88 -14.03 -9.78 -10.03
C ALA A 88 -14.65 -11.16 -10.34
N ARG A 89 -15.95 -11.23 -10.65
CA ARG A 89 -16.62 -12.47 -11.10
C ARG A 89 -16.11 -12.92 -12.47
N LYS A 90 -16.02 -12.00 -13.44
CA LYS A 90 -15.54 -12.30 -14.81
C LYS A 90 -14.14 -12.91 -14.81
N HIS A 91 -13.29 -12.51 -13.86
CA HIS A 91 -11.91 -12.98 -13.73
C HIS A 91 -11.71 -14.05 -12.64
N GLY A 92 -12.79 -14.56 -12.04
CA GLY A 92 -12.75 -15.68 -11.10
C GLY A 92 -12.23 -15.36 -9.70
N PHE A 93 -12.18 -14.08 -9.32
CA PHE A 93 -11.80 -13.65 -7.97
C PHE A 93 -12.97 -13.83 -6.98
N LEU A 94 -14.20 -13.69 -7.48
CA LEU A 94 -15.43 -13.97 -6.75
C LEU A 94 -16.22 -15.08 -7.46
N LYS A 95 -16.88 -15.93 -6.67
CA LYS A 95 -17.87 -16.90 -7.15
C LYS A 95 -19.23 -16.25 -7.30
#